data_AF-A0AAE7QFL9-F1
#
_entry.id   AF-A0AAE7QFL9-F1
#
_cell.length_a   1.000
_cell.length_b   1.000
_cell.length_c   1.000
_cell.angle_alpha   90.00
_cell.angle_beta   90.00
_cell.angle_gamma   90.00
#
_symmetry.space_group_name_H-M   'P 1'
#
loop_
_entity.id
_entity.type
_entity.pdbx_description
1 polymer ?
#
loop_
_entity_poly.entity_id
_entity_poly.type
_entity_poly.pdbx_seq_one_letter_code
_entity_poly.pdbx_strand_id
1 'polypeptide(L)'
;MSIVFNYLDFLLYRDGYEDEQKQVITKLSNWEFQFRNSIEHFYPQHPLNGDIWDEHDELNSFGNLALISVSGNSMFSNRIPEEKAKVEHIINQSLKLEIMAHITKKLGWSKEKVKCHCDEMIAIIDNDIRKADS
;
A
#
# COMPACT_ATOMS: atom_id res chain seq x y z
N MET A 1 -0.22 -8.52 -13.94
CA MET A 1 -0.89 -8.08 -12.69
C MET A 1 -0.18 -6.93 -11.96
N SER A 2 1.09 -6.60 -12.28
CA SER A 2 1.83 -5.46 -11.68
C SER A 2 1.44 -4.07 -12.21
N ILE A 3 0.71 -3.99 -13.34
CA ILE A 3 0.42 -2.70 -14.00
C ILE A 3 -0.47 -1.79 -13.15
N VAL A 4 -1.45 -2.35 -12.46
CA VAL A 4 -2.40 -1.61 -11.62
C VAL A 4 -1.68 -0.94 -10.45
N PHE A 5 -0.74 -1.63 -9.80
CA PHE A 5 0.05 -1.06 -8.70
C PHE A 5 0.97 0.07 -9.18
N ASN A 6 1.68 -0.12 -10.30
CA ASN A 6 2.54 0.93 -10.84
C ASN A 6 1.72 2.15 -11.30
N TYR A 7 0.56 1.91 -11.91
CA TYR A 7 -0.34 2.98 -12.32
C TYR A 7 -0.89 3.74 -11.11
N LEU A 8 -1.31 3.05 -10.05
CA LEU A 8 -1.72 3.69 -8.81
C LEU A 8 -0.60 4.56 -8.22
N ASP A 9 0.62 4.03 -8.09
CA ASP A 9 1.76 4.83 -7.58
C ASP A 9 2.02 6.05 -8.49
N PHE A 10 1.84 5.92 -9.81
CA PHE A 10 1.90 7.06 -10.72
C PHE A 10 0.84 8.11 -10.42
N LEU A 11 -0.42 7.71 -10.18
CA LEU A 11 -1.49 8.64 -9.83
C LEU A 11 -1.22 9.33 -8.49
N LEU A 12 -0.78 8.57 -7.48
CA LEU A 12 -0.40 9.10 -6.16
C LEU A 12 0.78 10.08 -6.26
N TYR A 13 1.77 9.78 -7.11
CA TYR A 13 2.89 10.68 -7.39
C TYR A 13 2.41 11.97 -8.09
N ARG A 14 1.56 11.83 -9.12
CA ARG A 14 1.09 12.94 -9.96
C ARG A 14 0.17 13.89 -9.22
N ASP A 15 -0.68 13.37 -8.34
CA ASP A 15 -1.76 14.14 -7.72
C ASP A 15 -1.58 14.36 -6.21
N GLY A 16 -0.69 13.59 -5.58
CA GLY A 16 -0.53 13.57 -4.14
C GLY A 16 -1.63 12.75 -3.45
N TYR A 17 -1.55 12.68 -2.13
CA TYR A 17 -2.54 12.02 -1.29
C TYR A 17 -2.65 12.73 0.07
N GLU A 18 -3.89 12.94 0.50
CA GLU A 18 -4.23 13.52 1.80
C GLU A 18 -5.07 12.55 2.62
N ASP A 19 -4.76 12.45 3.92
CA ASP A 19 -5.57 11.75 4.92
C ASP A 19 -6.04 12.79 5.94
N GLU A 20 -7.36 12.98 6.09
CA GLU A 20 -7.96 13.96 7.00
C GLU A 20 -7.27 15.35 6.93
N GLN A 21 -7.18 15.91 5.72
CA GLN A 21 -6.57 17.23 5.45
C GLN A 21 -5.06 17.32 5.77
N LYS A 22 -4.41 16.19 6.07
CA LYS A 22 -2.95 16.10 6.21
C LYS A 22 -2.35 15.51 4.94
N GLN A 23 -1.42 16.24 4.34
CA GLN A 23 -0.64 15.72 3.22
C GLN A 23 0.21 14.52 3.68
N VAL A 24 -0.05 13.35 3.10
CA VAL A 24 0.76 12.13 3.30
C VAL A 24 1.76 12.01 2.17
N ILE A 25 1.30 12.14 0.92
CA ILE A 25 2.13 12.08 -0.28
C ILE A 25 2.10 13.44 -0.96
N THR A 26 3.23 14.12 -1.01
CA THR A 26 3.36 15.39 -1.74
C THR A 26 3.33 15.13 -3.25
N LYS A 27 2.51 15.90 -3.98
CA LYS A 27 2.48 15.89 -5.44
C LYS A 27 3.86 16.20 -6.03
N LEU A 28 4.27 15.41 -7.02
CA LEU A 28 5.57 15.50 -7.69
C LEU A 28 6.74 15.52 -6.68
N SER A 29 6.64 14.68 -5.65
CA SER A 29 7.71 14.49 -4.65
C SER A 29 9.02 14.02 -5.29
N ASN A 30 10.11 14.03 -4.53
CA ASN A 30 11.38 13.45 -4.96
C ASN A 30 11.39 11.91 -4.85
N TRP A 31 10.33 11.28 -5.36
CA TRP A 31 10.15 9.84 -5.39
C TRP A 31 10.35 9.33 -6.82
N GLU A 32 10.96 8.16 -6.95
CA GLU A 32 11.29 7.56 -8.24
C GLU A 32 10.77 6.13 -8.33
N PHE A 33 10.36 5.73 -9.53
CA PHE A 33 9.97 4.35 -9.80
C PHE A 33 11.17 3.42 -9.71
N GLN A 34 10.99 2.36 -8.93
CA GLN A 34 11.97 1.30 -8.79
C GLN A 34 11.49 0.03 -9.51
N PHE A 35 12.44 -0.84 -9.85
CA PHE A 35 12.11 -2.16 -10.36
C PHE A 35 11.51 -3.02 -9.24
N ARG A 36 10.21 -3.32 -9.36
CA ARG A 36 9.41 -4.02 -8.35
C ARG A 36 8.62 -5.13 -9.02
N ASN A 37 8.79 -6.34 -8.53
CA ASN A 37 8.27 -7.56 -9.15
C ASN A 37 7.72 -8.56 -8.14
N SER A 38 7.59 -8.18 -6.87
CA SER A 38 7.01 -9.00 -5.81
C SER A 38 5.76 -8.34 -5.23
N ILE A 39 4.68 -9.10 -5.11
CA ILE A 39 3.50 -8.67 -4.36
C ILE A 39 3.74 -8.98 -2.89
N GLU A 40 3.60 -7.96 -2.05
CA GLU A 40 3.75 -8.03 -0.61
C GLU A 40 2.39 -7.94 0.06
N HIS A 41 2.13 -8.88 0.98
CA HIS A 41 1.03 -8.79 1.94
C HIS A 41 1.49 -7.96 3.13
N PHE A 42 0.91 -6.79 3.33
CA PHE A 42 1.34 -5.92 4.43
C PHE A 42 0.98 -6.54 5.79
N TYR A 43 -0.27 -6.96 5.98
CA TYR A 43 -0.59 -7.98 6.98
C TYR A 43 -0.25 -9.35 6.40
N PRO A 44 0.68 -10.12 7.01
CA PRO A 44 1.17 -11.37 6.44
C PRO A 44 0.15 -12.51 6.59
N GLN A 45 0.22 -13.50 5.71
CA GLN A 45 -0.62 -14.70 5.77
C GLN A 45 -0.25 -15.61 6.96
N HIS A 46 1.02 -15.60 7.36
CA HIS A 46 1.54 -16.41 8.47
C HIS A 46 2.27 -15.51 9.48
N PRO A 47 1.55 -14.65 10.23
CA PRO A 47 2.16 -13.67 11.12
C PRO A 47 3.01 -14.32 12.22
N LEU A 48 4.15 -13.72 12.54
CA LEU A 48 5.09 -14.24 13.55
C LEU A 48 4.50 -14.30 14.97
N ASN A 49 3.49 -13.49 15.26
CA ASN A 49 2.81 -13.49 16.56
C ASN A 49 1.68 -14.53 16.66
N GLY A 50 1.34 -15.21 15.55
CA GLY A 50 0.29 -16.24 15.50
C GLY A 50 -1.13 -15.73 15.29
N ASP A 51 -1.36 -14.42 15.18
CA ASP A 51 -2.69 -13.81 15.02
C ASP A 51 -3.18 -13.93 13.57
N ILE A 52 -3.49 -15.14 13.12
CA ILE A 52 -3.89 -15.37 11.73
C ILE A 52 -5.24 -14.69 11.44
N TRP A 53 -5.27 -13.86 10.40
CA TRP A 53 -6.53 -13.43 9.81
C TRP A 53 -7.09 -14.57 8.99
N ASP A 54 -8.36 -14.88 9.17
CA ASP A 54 -9.08 -15.80 8.27
C ASP A 54 -8.82 -15.42 6.80
N GLU A 55 -8.65 -16.42 5.93
CA GLU A 55 -8.27 -16.27 4.51
C GLU A 55 -9.39 -15.66 3.62
N HIS A 56 -10.08 -14.64 4.12
CA HIS A 56 -11.16 -13.92 3.47
C HIS A 56 -10.69 -12.66 2.72
N ASP A 57 -11.66 -11.95 2.13
CA ASP A 57 -11.51 -10.85 1.19
C ASP A 57 -10.43 -9.83 1.59
N GLU A 58 -10.30 -9.46 2.86
CA GLU A 58 -9.36 -8.43 3.29
C GLU A 58 -7.89 -8.86 3.15
N LEU A 59 -7.52 -10.09 3.54
CA LEU A 59 -6.12 -10.54 3.55
C LEU A 59 -5.50 -10.49 2.15
N ASN A 60 -6.25 -10.90 1.14
CA ASN A 60 -5.84 -10.93 -0.26
C ASN A 60 -6.35 -9.73 -1.07
N SER A 61 -7.00 -8.75 -0.42
CA SER A 61 -7.52 -7.56 -1.10
C SER A 61 -6.41 -6.65 -1.60
N PHE A 62 -6.73 -5.85 -2.61
CA PHE A 62 -5.86 -4.77 -3.08
C PHE A 62 -5.48 -3.79 -1.95
N GLY A 63 -6.35 -3.61 -0.95
CA GLY A 63 -6.05 -2.85 0.25
C GLY A 63 -4.81 -3.39 1.00
N ASN A 64 -4.70 -4.69 1.20
CA ASN A 64 -3.59 -5.28 1.97
C ASN A 64 -2.31 -5.54 1.14
N LEU A 65 -2.38 -5.41 -0.19
CA LEU A 65 -1.28 -5.76 -1.09
C LEU A 65 -0.49 -4.52 -1.55
N ALA A 66 0.82 -4.67 -1.75
CA ALA A 66 1.66 -3.66 -2.39
C ALA A 66 2.69 -4.31 -3.35
N LEU A 67 3.17 -3.57 -4.34
CA LEU A 67 4.22 -4.04 -5.25
C LEU A 67 5.57 -3.49 -4.77
N ILE A 68 6.50 -4.38 -4.44
CA ILE A 68 7.85 -4.04 -3.98
C ILE A 68 8.92 -4.92 -4.65
N SER A 69 10.19 -4.67 -4.34
CA SER A 69 11.29 -5.54 -4.76
C SER A 69 11.24 -6.90 -4.05
N VAL A 70 11.75 -7.95 -4.70
CA VAL A 70 11.91 -9.29 -4.08
C VAL A 70 12.76 -9.23 -2.81
N SER A 71 13.81 -8.38 -2.78
CA SER A 71 14.65 -8.19 -1.59
C SER A 71 13.88 -7.52 -0.45
N GLY A 72 13.06 -6.51 -0.75
CA GLY A 72 12.16 -5.88 0.22
C GLY A 72 11.16 -6.87 0.81
N ASN A 73 10.50 -7.66 -0.04
CA ASN A 73 9.55 -8.69 0.40
C ASN A 73 10.25 -9.75 1.27
N SER A 74 11.43 -10.24 0.86
CA SER A 74 12.21 -11.18 1.67
C SER A 74 12.59 -10.64 3.05
N MET A 75 12.89 -9.34 3.16
CA MET A 75 13.21 -8.69 4.43
C MET A 75 11.98 -8.48 5.33
N PHE A 76 10.84 -8.21 4.72
CA PHE A 76 9.55 -8.11 5.40
C PHE A 76 9.06 -9.46 5.92
N SER A 77 9.15 -10.52 5.12
CA SER A 77 8.78 -11.87 5.52
C SER A 77 7.41 -11.87 6.22
N ASN A 78 7.32 -12.49 7.39
CA ASN A 78 6.09 -12.64 8.17
C ASN A 78 5.90 -11.56 9.25
N ARG A 79 6.58 -10.42 9.13
CA ARG A 79 6.42 -9.30 10.07
C ARG A 79 5.02 -8.71 9.97
N ILE A 80 4.51 -8.22 11.09
CA ILE A 80 3.22 -7.53 11.14
C ILE A 80 3.36 -6.06 10.66
N PRO A 81 2.27 -5.41 10.25
CA PRO A 81 2.27 -4.02 9.76
C PRO A 81 3.02 -3.04 10.64
N GLU A 82 2.90 -3.15 11.96
CA GLU A 82 3.54 -2.27 12.95
C GLU A 82 5.07 -2.37 12.91
N GLU A 83 5.60 -3.54 12.55
CA GLU A 83 7.03 -3.77 12.37
C GLU A 83 7.49 -3.32 10.97
N LYS A 84 6.69 -3.62 9.94
CA LYS A 84 6.97 -3.23 8.55
C LYS A 84 6.99 -1.72 8.37
N ALA A 85 6.06 -1.00 9.00
CA ALA A 85 5.95 0.45 8.95
C ALA A 85 7.19 1.19 9.50
N LYS A 86 8.08 0.50 10.22
CA LYS A 86 9.35 1.04 10.74
C LYS A 86 10.51 0.92 9.75
N VAL A 87 10.36 0.17 8.66
CA VAL A 87 11.45 -0.09 7.69
C VAL A 87 11.34 0.85 6.50
N GLU A 88 11.75 2.11 6.70
CA GLU A 88 11.52 3.20 5.74
C GLU A 88 12.04 2.94 4.32
N HIS A 89 13.22 2.33 4.18
CA HIS A 89 13.79 2.05 2.85
C HIS A 89 13.00 1.01 2.03
N ILE A 90 12.13 0.20 2.65
CA ILE A 90 11.20 -0.68 1.94
C ILE A 90 9.87 0.04 1.71
N ILE A 91 9.38 0.75 2.74
CA ILE A 91 8.14 1.52 2.65
C ILE A 91 8.20 2.51 1.48
N ASN A 92 9.30 3.25 1.35
CA ASN A 92 9.50 4.25 0.29
C ASN A 92 9.63 3.66 -1.12
N GLN A 93 9.57 2.32 -1.29
CA GLN A 93 9.54 1.70 -2.62
C GLN A 93 8.17 1.84 -3.29
N SER A 94 7.09 2.15 -2.55
CA SER A 94 5.74 2.35 -3.09
C SER A 94 5.00 3.42 -2.30
N LEU A 95 4.40 4.38 -3.01
CA LEU A 95 3.60 5.43 -2.40
C LEU A 95 2.32 4.85 -1.77
N LYS A 96 1.75 3.80 -2.36
CA LYS A 96 0.67 3.03 -1.71
C LYS A 96 1.14 2.48 -0.35
N LEU A 97 2.33 1.88 -0.31
CA LEU A 97 2.87 1.30 0.92
C LEU A 97 3.22 2.38 1.98
N GLU A 98 3.66 3.56 1.56
CA GLU A 98 3.80 4.73 2.43
C GLU A 98 2.48 5.12 3.11
N ILE A 99 1.36 5.12 2.36
CA ILE A 99 0.03 5.38 2.91
C ILE A 99 -0.37 4.30 3.92
N MET A 100 -0.12 3.02 3.62
CA MET A 100 -0.40 1.91 4.54
C MET A 100 0.38 2.04 5.85
N ALA A 101 1.66 2.40 5.78
CA ALA A 101 2.49 2.67 6.96
C ALA A 101 2.01 3.91 7.73
N HIS A 102 1.54 4.95 7.05
CA HIS A 102 0.95 6.13 7.68
C HIS A 102 -0.28 5.76 8.51
N ILE A 103 -1.24 5.05 7.91
CA ILE A 103 -2.47 4.59 8.58
C ILE A 103 -2.12 3.73 9.79
N THR A 104 -1.18 2.79 9.62
CA THR A 104 -0.73 1.91 10.72
C THR A 104 -0.15 2.69 11.89
N LYS A 105 0.71 3.67 11.63
CA LYS A 105 1.31 4.52 12.68
C LYS A 105 0.27 5.39 13.39
N LYS A 106 -0.81 5.78 12.70
CA LYS A 106 -1.87 6.66 13.22
C LYS A 106 -2.91 5.88 14.03
N LEU A 107 -3.38 4.73 13.53
CA LEU A 107 -4.58 4.05 14.02
C LEU A 107 -4.44 2.53 14.15
N GLY A 108 -3.29 1.95 13.78
CA GLY A 108 -3.11 0.51 13.63
C GLY A 108 -3.65 -0.03 12.30
N TRP A 109 -3.30 -1.28 11.97
CA TRP A 109 -3.75 -1.94 10.74
C TRP A 109 -4.76 -3.04 11.05
N SER A 110 -6.02 -2.83 10.68
CA SER A 110 -7.13 -3.78 10.89
C SER A 110 -7.83 -4.15 9.59
N LYS A 111 -8.70 -5.16 9.63
CA LYS A 111 -9.52 -5.58 8.47
C LYS A 111 -10.37 -4.41 7.93
N GLU A 112 -10.93 -3.59 8.82
CA GLU A 112 -11.71 -2.40 8.44
C GLU A 112 -10.84 -1.38 7.70
N LYS A 113 -9.61 -1.15 8.18
CA LYS A 113 -8.65 -0.24 7.51
C LYS A 113 -8.22 -0.75 6.15
N VAL A 114 -8.03 -2.06 6.02
CA VAL A 114 -7.74 -2.69 4.73
C VAL A 114 -8.87 -2.45 3.74
N LYS A 115 -10.13 -2.64 4.17
CA LYS A 115 -11.29 -2.41 3.31
C LYS A 115 -11.41 -0.94 2.88
N CYS A 116 -11.35 0.00 3.83
CA CYS A 116 -11.39 1.43 3.51
C CYS A 116 -10.26 1.83 2.55
N HIS A 117 -9.03 1.38 2.82
CA HIS A 117 -7.90 1.67 1.94
C HIS A 117 -8.07 1.03 0.55
N CYS A 118 -8.65 -0.17 0.46
CA CYS A 118 -8.97 -0.80 -0.82
C CYS A 118 -9.94 0.08 -1.64
N ASP A 119 -11.05 0.49 -1.03
CA ASP A 119 -12.08 1.31 -1.69
C ASP A 119 -11.50 2.65 -2.16
N GLU A 120 -10.68 3.30 -1.33
CA GLU A 120 -10.01 4.57 -1.67
C GLU A 120 -9.04 4.42 -2.85
N MET A 121 -8.17 3.41 -2.84
CA MET A 121 -7.19 3.21 -3.92
C MET A 121 -7.86 2.86 -5.25
N ILE A 122 -8.93 2.06 -5.21
CA ILE A 122 -9.73 1.75 -6.41
C ILE A 122 -10.45 3.01 -6.91
N ALA A 123 -11.02 3.82 -6.02
CA ALA A 123 -11.67 5.07 -6.41
C ALA A 123 -10.71 6.06 -7.11
N ILE A 124 -9.44 6.13 -6.69
CA ILE A 124 -8.42 6.96 -7.37
C ILE A 124 -8.22 6.49 -8.82
N ILE A 125 -8.07 5.18 -9.03
CA ILE A 125 -7.88 4.59 -10.36
C ILE A 125 -9.13 4.82 -11.23
N ASP A 126 -10.31 4.49 -10.71
CA ASP A 126 -11.59 4.62 -11.41
C ASP A 126 -11.86 6.07 -11.83
N ASN A 127 -11.57 7.04 -10.95
CA ASN A 127 -11.78 8.45 -11.24
C ASN A 127 -10.83 8.96 -12.34
N ASP A 128 -9.62 8.44 -12.46
CA ASP A 128 -8.71 8.81 -13.55
C ASP A 128 -9.16 8.19 -14.87
N ILE A 129 -9.57 6.91 -14.87
CA ILE A 129 -10.07 6.22 -16.06
C ILE A 129 -11.30 6.96 -16.62
N ARG A 130 -12.28 7.30 -15.76
CA ARG A 130 -13.49 8.02 -16.21
C ARG A 130 -13.20 9.40 -16.79
N LYS A 131 -12.14 10.09 -16.34
CA LYS A 131 -11.72 11.39 -16.90
C LYS A 131 -11.05 11.25 -18.27
N ALA A 132 -10.45 10.10 -18.57
CA ALA A 132 -9.83 9.85 -19.87
C ALA A 132 -10.87 9.59 -20.97
N ASP A 133 -12.05 9.10 -20.59
CA ASP A 133 -13.18 8.80 -21.50
C ASP A 133 -14.11 10.01 -21.76
N SER A 134 -13.90 11.13 -21.06
CA SER A 134 -14.70 12.37 -21.15
C SER A 134 -14.03 13.44 -22.00
#